data_AF-A0A1B6DZ71-F1
#
_entry.id   AF-A0A1B6DZ71-F1
#
_cell.length_a   1.000
_cell.length_b   1.000
_cell.length_c   1.000
_cell.angle_alpha   90.00
_cell.angle_beta   90.00
_cell.angle_gamma   90.00
#
_symmetry.space_group_name_H-M   'P 1'
#
loop_
_entity.id
_entity.type
_entity.pdbx_description
1 polymer ?
#
loop_
_entity_poly.entity_id
_entity_poly.type
_entity_poly.pdbx_seq_one_letter_code
_entity_poly.pdbx_strand_id
1 'polypeptide(L)'
;ENECRNRPCDVFAHCTNSLGSFTCTCFPGYYGDGFTCHDIDECADPSIAARCVEHAECCNLPAHFLCKCLPGFEGDGEEECRDINECVQPGICGHNAVCNNIPGNYTCECLEGFAGNPYNGCEDIDECEYDGSCGPGAICTNVPGGHHCACPHGFEGDPVVSGCFDADECSRDPCGRNALCNNVPGSFRCDCPPGSIGDPMHSCTVIGCVEHEDCSH
;
A
#
# COMPACT_ATOMS: atom_id res chain seq x y z
N GLU A 1 69.40 -9.45 35.56
CA GLU A 1 68.46 -10.48 36.04
C GLU A 1 67.48 -10.72 34.89
N ASN A 2 66.23 -11.14 35.08
CA ASN A 2 65.21 -10.96 34.04
C ASN A 2 64.20 -9.92 34.56
N GLU A 3 64.39 -8.70 34.11
CA GLU A 3 63.68 -7.51 34.52
C GLU A 3 62.21 -7.54 34.05
N CYS A 4 61.88 -8.32 33.02
CA CYS A 4 60.49 -8.51 32.55
C CYS A 4 59.62 -9.37 33.48
N ARG A 5 60.20 -10.07 34.46
CA ARG A 5 59.45 -10.97 35.37
C ARG A 5 58.38 -10.25 36.19
N ASN A 6 58.57 -8.95 36.47
CA ASN A 6 57.66 -8.15 37.28
C ASN A 6 56.65 -7.35 36.45
N ARG A 7 56.52 -7.62 35.14
CA ARG A 7 55.62 -6.91 34.21
C ARG A 7 55.76 -5.38 34.30
N PRO A 8 56.96 -4.81 34.04
CA PRO A 8 57.21 -3.39 34.21
C PRO A 8 56.62 -2.49 33.09
N CYS A 9 56.16 -3.09 31.98
CA CYS A 9 55.62 -2.38 30.82
C CYS A 9 54.09 -2.24 30.89
N ASP A 10 53.53 -1.39 30.02
CA ASP A 10 52.08 -1.30 29.81
C ASP A 10 51.46 -2.66 29.47
N VAL A 11 50.16 -2.82 29.72
CA VAL A 11 49.42 -4.05 29.40
C VAL A 11 49.37 -4.34 27.89
N PHE A 12 49.51 -3.30 27.06
CA PHE A 12 49.57 -3.38 25.59
C PHE A 12 50.99 -3.24 25.04
N ALA A 13 52.02 -3.62 25.81
CA ALA A 13 53.42 -3.58 25.38
C ALA A 13 54.15 -4.92 25.54
N HIS A 14 55.10 -5.18 24.63
CA HIS A 14 56.08 -6.26 24.73
C HIS A 14 57.30 -5.80 25.56
N CYS A 15 57.67 -6.59 26.57
CA CYS A 15 58.90 -6.39 27.32
C CYS A 15 60.04 -7.20 26.71
N THR A 16 61.14 -6.53 26.37
CA THR A 16 62.36 -7.17 25.86
C THR A 16 63.49 -7.00 26.87
N ASN A 17 63.96 -8.11 27.43
CA ASN A 17 65.07 -8.09 28.38
C ASN A 17 66.39 -7.83 27.67
N SER A 18 67.22 -6.95 28.20
CA SER A 18 68.56 -6.66 27.70
C SER A 18 69.59 -6.84 28.81
N LEU A 19 70.88 -6.86 28.47
CA LEU A 19 71.92 -7.14 29.46
C LEU A 19 72.13 -5.90 30.34
N GLY A 20 71.53 -5.92 31.54
CA GLY A 20 71.56 -4.84 32.52
C GLY A 20 70.41 -3.82 32.42
N SER A 21 69.41 -4.05 31.56
CA SER A 21 68.22 -3.19 31.41
C SER A 21 67.07 -3.95 30.74
N PHE A 22 65.95 -3.28 30.46
CA PHE A 22 64.86 -3.79 29.64
C PHE A 22 64.31 -2.67 28.76
N THR A 23 63.66 -3.03 27.65
CA THR A 23 62.94 -2.10 26.80
C THR A 23 61.49 -2.53 26.67
N CYS A 24 60.58 -1.56 26.70
CA CYS A 24 59.16 -1.78 26.45
C CYS A 24 58.82 -1.21 25.07
N THR A 25 58.05 -1.94 24.29
CA THR A 25 57.57 -1.51 22.97
C THR A 25 56.10 -1.82 22.84
N CYS A 26 55.26 -0.84 22.48
CA CYS A 26 53.82 -1.08 22.29
C CYS A 26 53.56 -2.17 21.24
N PHE A 27 52.45 -2.90 21.40
CA PHE A 27 51.99 -3.85 20.38
C PHE A 27 51.60 -3.12 19.09
N PRO A 28 51.59 -3.82 17.93
CA PRO A 28 51.06 -3.26 16.69
C PRO A 28 49.64 -2.72 16.90
N GLY A 29 49.32 -1.56 16.29
CA GLY A 29 48.05 -0.86 16.51
C GLY A 29 48.04 0.08 17.72
N TYR A 30 49.14 0.16 18.48
CA TYR A 30 49.27 1.10 19.61
C TYR A 30 50.49 2.01 19.43
N TYR A 31 50.37 3.24 19.93
CA TYR A 31 51.45 4.23 19.97
C TYR A 31 51.76 4.66 21.42
N GLY A 32 53.00 5.08 21.67
CA GLY A 32 53.44 5.47 23.01
C GLY A 32 54.90 5.16 23.27
N ASP A 33 55.29 5.15 24.54
CA ASP A 33 56.67 4.90 24.98
C ASP A 33 56.91 3.45 25.48
N GLY A 34 55.90 2.58 25.38
CA GLY A 34 55.93 1.20 25.88
C GLY A 34 55.60 1.06 27.37
N PHE A 35 55.64 2.15 28.13
CA PHE A 35 55.19 2.20 29.53
C PHE A 35 53.77 2.75 29.64
N THR A 36 53.36 3.58 28.67
CA THR A 36 51.98 3.98 28.41
C THR A 36 51.72 3.77 26.92
N CYS A 37 50.76 2.90 26.58
CA CYS A 37 50.36 2.64 25.21
C CYS A 37 48.91 3.06 24.99
N HIS A 38 48.69 3.82 23.91
CA HIS A 38 47.38 4.27 23.48
C HIS A 38 47.04 3.63 22.14
N ASP A 39 45.78 3.26 21.99
CA ASP A 39 45.24 2.74 20.74
C ASP A 39 45.36 3.78 19.63
N ILE A 40 45.77 3.35 18.44
CA ILE A 40 45.81 4.22 17.26
C ILE A 40 44.39 4.32 16.73
N ASP A 41 43.82 5.53 16.72
CA ASP A 41 42.53 5.75 16.06
C ASP A 41 42.72 5.80 14.54
N GLU A 42 42.58 4.66 13.87
CA GLU A 42 42.73 4.64 12.41
C GLU A 42 41.61 5.39 11.69
N CYS A 43 40.44 5.53 12.31
CA CYS A 43 39.31 6.28 11.74
C CYS A 43 39.51 7.80 11.80
N ALA A 44 40.45 8.28 12.62
CA ALA A 44 40.87 9.69 12.59
C ALA A 44 41.72 10.04 11.36
N ASP A 45 42.31 9.05 10.66
CA ASP A 45 43.03 9.25 9.41
C ASP A 45 42.06 9.12 8.21
N PRO A 46 41.82 10.19 7.44
CA PRO A 46 40.91 10.14 6.29
C PRO A 46 41.32 9.13 5.22
N SER A 47 42.62 8.83 5.08
CA SER A 47 43.11 7.86 4.09
C SER A 47 42.81 6.41 4.49
N ILE A 48 42.73 6.12 5.79
CA ILE A 48 42.32 4.81 6.28
C ILE A 48 40.80 4.72 6.36
N ALA A 49 40.12 5.76 6.86
CA ALA A 49 38.65 5.81 6.89
C ALA A 49 38.04 5.70 5.48
N ALA A 50 38.69 6.26 4.46
CA ALA A 50 38.27 6.13 3.06
C ALA A 50 38.42 4.72 2.46
N ARG A 51 38.97 3.76 3.21
CA ARG A 51 38.95 2.34 2.81
C ARG A 51 37.58 1.70 3.01
N CYS A 52 36.74 2.26 3.86
CA CYS A 52 35.36 1.81 3.99
C CYS A 52 34.55 2.23 2.77
N VAL A 53 33.71 1.34 2.26
CA VAL A 53 32.89 1.62 1.07
C VAL A 53 31.73 2.57 1.37
N GLU A 54 31.02 2.97 0.32
CA GLU A 54 29.78 3.73 0.45
C GLU A 54 28.78 2.98 1.35
N HIS A 55 28.04 3.72 2.17
CA HIS A 55 27.12 3.19 3.18
C HIS A 55 27.81 2.33 4.27
N ALA A 56 29.09 2.57 4.54
CA ALA A 56 29.80 2.03 5.70
C ALA A 56 30.33 3.13 6.63
N GLU A 57 30.44 2.82 7.92
CA GLU A 57 31.10 3.62 8.94
C GLU A 57 32.41 2.96 9.39
N CYS A 58 33.47 3.76 9.55
CA CYS A 58 34.72 3.30 10.15
C CYS A 58 34.55 3.20 11.67
N CYS A 59 34.88 2.04 12.24
CA CYS A 59 34.84 1.78 13.66
C CYS A 59 36.26 1.50 14.18
N ASN A 60 36.78 2.39 15.03
CA ASN A 60 38.05 2.17 15.71
C ASN A 60 37.89 1.11 16.80
N LEU A 61 38.77 0.12 16.82
CA LEU A 61 38.77 -0.98 17.78
C LEU A 61 40.16 -1.14 18.40
N PRO A 62 40.28 -1.81 19.55
CA PRO A 62 41.60 -2.05 20.13
C PRO A 62 42.53 -2.79 19.15
N ALA A 63 43.65 -2.14 18.80
CA ALA A 63 44.70 -2.59 17.89
C ALA A 63 44.38 -2.57 16.37
N HIS A 64 43.15 -2.25 15.96
CA HIS A 64 42.76 -2.20 14.54
C HIS A 64 41.46 -1.42 14.32
N PHE A 65 41.03 -1.26 13.07
CA PHE A 65 39.70 -0.78 12.73
C PHE A 65 38.92 -1.82 11.92
N LEU A 66 37.60 -1.64 11.85
CA LEU A 66 36.77 -2.33 10.86
C LEU A 66 35.79 -1.36 10.23
N CYS A 67 35.35 -1.69 9.02
CA CYS A 67 34.27 -1.00 8.34
C CYS A 67 32.95 -1.74 8.58
N LYS A 68 31.93 -1.02 9.04
CA LYS A 68 30.63 -1.59 9.36
C LYS A 68 29.57 -0.96 8.46
N CYS A 69 28.75 -1.75 7.81
CA CYS A 69 27.63 -1.20 7.04
C CYS A 69 26.68 -0.39 7.94
N LEU A 70 26.16 0.70 7.39
CA LEU A 70 25.12 1.51 8.03
C LEU A 70 23.84 0.67 8.24
N PRO A 71 22.97 1.07 9.18
CA PRO A 71 21.68 0.40 9.37
C PRO A 71 20.88 0.30 8.06
N GLY A 72 20.29 -0.87 7.79
CA GLY A 72 19.57 -1.16 6.55
C GLY A 72 20.44 -1.64 5.39
N PHE A 73 21.76 -1.79 5.61
CA PHE A 73 22.68 -2.35 4.63
C PHE A 73 23.32 -3.64 5.14
N GLU A 74 23.65 -4.55 4.22
CA GLU A 74 24.36 -5.80 4.50
C GLU A 74 25.65 -5.90 3.66
N GLY A 75 26.66 -6.58 4.20
CA GLY A 75 27.96 -6.73 3.54
C GLY A 75 29.11 -6.77 4.53
N ASP A 76 30.33 -6.59 4.03
CA ASP A 76 31.57 -6.61 4.82
C ASP A 76 32.12 -5.21 5.16
N GLY A 77 31.58 -4.14 4.55
CA GLY A 77 32.00 -2.76 4.82
C GLY A 77 33.31 -2.32 4.17
N GLU A 78 34.14 -3.24 3.67
CA GLU A 78 35.41 -2.94 2.99
C GLU A 78 35.32 -3.09 1.47
N GLU A 79 34.47 -3.99 0.98
CA GLU A 79 34.27 -4.28 -0.44
C GLU A 79 32.82 -4.05 -0.85
N GLU A 80 31.86 -4.35 0.03
CA GLU A 80 30.43 -4.19 -0.27
C GLU A 80 29.61 -3.80 0.98
N CYS A 81 28.71 -2.83 0.78
CA CYS A 81 27.52 -2.61 1.60
C CYS A 81 26.35 -2.38 0.65
N ARG A 82 25.49 -3.38 0.53
CA ARG A 82 24.29 -3.32 -0.33
C ARG A 82 23.06 -3.09 0.52
N ASP A 83 22.11 -2.38 -0.06
CA ASP A 83 20.81 -2.13 0.54
C ASP A 83 20.07 -3.45 0.80
N ILE A 84 19.54 -3.61 2.01
CA ILE A 84 18.71 -4.76 2.35
C ILE A 84 17.33 -4.49 1.78
N ASN A 85 16.83 -5.38 0.92
CA ASN A 85 15.47 -5.24 0.41
C ASN A 85 14.46 -5.83 1.39
N GLU A 86 13.91 -5.02 2.31
CA GLU A 86 12.95 -5.51 3.31
C GLU A 86 11.62 -5.96 2.68
N CYS A 87 11.28 -5.49 1.47
CA CYS A 87 10.06 -5.88 0.76
C CYS A 87 10.05 -7.34 0.28
N VAL A 88 11.20 -8.02 0.28
CA VAL A 88 11.28 -9.45 0.01
C VAL A 88 10.77 -10.27 1.21
N GLN A 89 10.78 -9.67 2.41
CA GLN A 89 10.30 -10.32 3.62
C GLN A 89 8.76 -10.35 3.66
N PRO A 90 8.14 -11.53 3.78
CA PRO A 90 6.68 -11.62 3.87
C PRO A 90 6.17 -10.99 5.18
N GLY A 91 5.09 -10.22 5.09
CA GLY A 91 4.43 -9.60 6.24
C GLY A 91 5.13 -8.36 6.80
N ILE A 92 6.07 -7.76 6.04
CA ILE A 92 6.73 -6.51 6.43
C ILE A 92 5.76 -5.32 6.39
N CYS A 93 4.84 -5.31 5.42
CA CYS A 93 3.70 -4.42 5.37
C CYS A 93 2.42 -5.18 5.74
N GLY A 94 1.43 -4.43 6.23
CA GLY A 94 0.11 -4.96 6.53
C GLY A 94 -0.65 -5.41 5.28
N HIS A 95 -1.80 -6.03 5.51
CA HIS A 95 -2.72 -6.37 4.42
C HIS A 95 -3.22 -5.10 3.71
N ASN A 96 -3.51 -5.22 2.42
CA ASN A 96 -3.92 -4.10 1.55
C ASN A 96 -2.93 -2.93 1.52
N ALA A 97 -1.64 -3.21 1.70
CA ALA A 97 -0.56 -2.25 1.56
C ALA A 97 0.50 -2.73 0.57
N VAL A 98 1.16 -1.79 -0.07
CA VAL A 98 2.32 -1.99 -0.96
C VAL A 98 3.60 -1.60 -0.22
N CYS A 99 4.65 -2.39 -0.42
CA CYS A 99 5.98 -2.12 0.11
C CYS A 99 6.85 -1.43 -0.94
N ASN A 100 7.51 -0.35 -0.55
CA ASN A 100 8.49 0.38 -1.35
C ASN A 100 9.85 0.34 -0.65
N ASN A 101 10.83 -0.30 -1.30
CA ASN A 101 12.19 -0.38 -0.78
C ASN A 101 12.94 0.93 -1.04
N ILE A 102 13.64 1.45 -0.03
CA ILE A 102 14.45 2.68 -0.15
C ILE A 102 15.84 2.45 0.44
N PRO A 103 16.91 3.13 -0.03
CA PRO A 103 18.23 2.92 0.54
C PRO A 103 18.28 3.11 2.08
N GLY A 104 18.60 2.02 2.79
CA GLY A 104 18.69 1.92 4.24
C GLY A 104 17.37 1.73 5.00
N ASN A 105 16.23 1.58 4.31
CA ASN A 105 14.92 1.39 4.94
C ASN A 105 13.83 0.94 3.93
N TYR A 106 12.57 0.94 4.36
CA TYR A 106 11.41 0.74 3.50
C TYR A 106 10.26 1.64 3.94
N THR A 107 9.29 1.82 3.05
CA THR A 107 8.00 2.41 3.39
C THR A 107 6.87 1.50 2.97
N CYS A 108 5.81 1.49 3.76
CA CYS A 108 4.55 0.86 3.40
C CYS A 108 3.51 1.94 3.08
N GLU A 109 2.70 1.71 2.06
CA GLU A 109 1.61 2.60 1.65
C GLU A 109 0.33 1.79 1.42
N CYS A 110 -0.84 2.33 1.79
CA CYS A 110 -2.10 1.65 1.51
C CYS A 110 -2.36 1.62 0.01
N LEU A 111 -3.00 0.54 -0.46
CA LEU A 111 -3.52 0.49 -1.83
C LEU A 111 -4.60 1.57 -2.04
N GLU A 112 -4.84 1.93 -3.30
CA GLU A 112 -5.93 2.85 -3.66
C GLU A 112 -7.28 2.29 -3.18
N GLY A 113 -8.12 3.17 -2.60
CA GLY A 113 -9.38 2.78 -1.95
C GLY A 113 -9.23 2.21 -0.53
N PHE A 114 -8.02 2.21 0.04
CA PHE A 114 -7.79 1.76 1.43
C PHE A 114 -7.16 2.85 2.29
N ALA A 115 -7.46 2.84 3.59
CA ALA A 115 -6.93 3.77 4.58
C ALA A 115 -6.51 3.07 5.88
N GLY A 116 -5.65 3.71 6.66
CA GLY A 116 -5.22 3.21 7.96
C GLY A 116 -3.70 3.26 8.15
N ASN A 117 -3.16 2.31 8.91
CA ASN A 117 -1.71 2.20 9.13
C ASN A 117 -1.14 1.09 8.22
N PRO A 118 -0.37 1.43 7.17
CA PRO A 118 0.09 0.46 6.18
C PRO A 118 1.08 -0.57 6.73
N TYR A 119 1.65 -0.37 7.92
CA TYR A 119 2.49 -1.37 8.59
C TYR A 119 1.66 -2.42 9.35
N ASN A 120 0.45 -2.08 9.79
CA ASN A 120 -0.45 -3.00 10.50
C ASN A 120 -1.53 -3.59 9.59
N GLY A 121 -1.96 -2.83 8.59
CA GLY A 121 -3.03 -3.17 7.66
C GLY A 121 -3.89 -1.96 7.32
N CYS A 122 -4.41 -1.97 6.10
CA CYS A 122 -5.32 -0.95 5.61
C CYS A 122 -6.74 -1.51 5.45
N GLU A 123 -7.70 -0.75 5.92
CA GLU A 123 -9.12 -1.03 5.81
C GLU A 123 -9.69 -0.36 4.57
N ASP A 124 -10.70 -1.00 3.99
CA ASP A 124 -11.42 -0.50 2.83
C ASP A 124 -12.13 0.83 3.16
N ILE A 125 -12.01 1.81 2.27
CA ILE A 125 -12.74 3.06 2.39
C ILE A 125 -14.14 2.82 1.83
N ASP A 126 -15.17 3.06 2.63
CA ASP A 126 -16.53 2.99 2.10
C ASP A 126 -16.87 4.29 1.37
N GLU A 127 -16.69 4.32 0.04
CA GLU A 127 -17.01 5.54 -0.71
C GLU A 127 -18.50 5.85 -0.70
N CYS A 128 -19.39 4.88 -0.42
CA CYS A 128 -20.82 5.11 -0.35
C CYS A 128 -21.27 5.91 0.88
N GLU A 129 -20.39 6.10 1.88
CA GLU A 129 -20.65 7.03 2.99
C GLU A 129 -20.47 8.51 2.59
N TYR A 130 -19.85 8.79 1.44
CA TYR A 130 -19.67 10.15 0.94
C TYR A 130 -20.78 10.57 -0.03
N ASP A 131 -21.20 11.83 0.10
CA ASP A 131 -22.17 12.43 -0.80
C ASP A 131 -21.59 12.55 -2.22
N GLY A 132 -22.34 12.09 -3.21
CA GLY A 132 -22.00 12.24 -4.63
C GLY A 132 -21.11 11.15 -5.21
N SER A 133 -20.88 10.05 -4.50
CA SER A 133 -20.10 8.91 -5.01
C SER A 133 -20.73 8.23 -6.23
N CYS A 134 -22.06 8.28 -6.33
CA CYS A 134 -22.80 7.88 -7.52
C CYS A 134 -23.72 9.01 -8.01
N GLY A 135 -24.11 8.91 -9.28
CA GLY A 135 -25.07 9.83 -9.88
C GLY A 135 -26.44 9.79 -9.18
N PRO A 136 -27.25 10.86 -9.33
CA PRO A 136 -28.54 10.94 -8.64
C PRO A 136 -29.46 9.77 -9.03
N GLY A 137 -30.10 9.16 -8.03
CA GLY A 137 -31.00 8.02 -8.23
C GLY A 137 -30.31 6.67 -8.49
N ALA A 138 -28.98 6.63 -8.53
CA ALA A 138 -28.22 5.38 -8.60
C ALA A 138 -28.06 4.72 -7.22
N ILE A 139 -27.89 3.41 -7.22
CA ILE A 139 -27.58 2.60 -6.04
C ILE A 139 -26.06 2.49 -5.94
N CYS A 140 -25.49 2.92 -4.81
CA CYS A 140 -24.08 2.72 -4.49
C CYS A 140 -23.89 1.40 -3.75
N THR A 141 -22.85 0.65 -4.13
CA THR A 141 -22.41 -0.57 -3.44
C THR A 141 -20.91 -0.49 -3.20
N ASN A 142 -20.50 -0.54 -1.94
CA ASN A 142 -19.10 -0.55 -1.57
C ASN A 142 -18.45 -1.89 -1.94
N VAL A 143 -17.23 -1.86 -2.48
CA VAL A 143 -16.44 -3.03 -2.87
C VAL A 143 -14.97 -2.85 -2.45
N PRO A 144 -14.20 -3.92 -2.20
CA PRO A 144 -12.80 -3.74 -1.81
C PRO A 144 -11.98 -2.90 -2.82
N GLY A 145 -11.48 -1.75 -2.38
CA GLY A 145 -10.69 -0.79 -3.15
C GLY A 145 -11.50 0.21 -3.98
N GLY A 146 -12.82 0.34 -3.76
CA GLY A 146 -13.64 1.32 -4.45
C GLY A 146 -15.15 1.07 -4.33
N HIS A 147 -15.92 1.61 -5.27
CA HIS A 147 -17.38 1.44 -5.26
C HIS A 147 -17.95 1.15 -6.64
N HIS A 148 -19.14 0.55 -6.64
CA HIS A 148 -19.90 0.28 -7.85
C HIS A 148 -21.26 0.98 -7.81
N CYS A 149 -21.55 1.74 -8.87
CA CYS A 149 -22.81 2.44 -9.08
C CYS A 149 -23.65 1.70 -10.13
N ALA A 150 -24.92 1.43 -9.80
CA ALA A 150 -25.87 0.80 -10.72
C ALA A 150 -27.23 1.50 -10.68
N CYS A 151 -27.94 1.50 -11.81
CA CYS A 151 -29.32 1.96 -11.82
C CYS A 151 -30.26 0.90 -11.20
N PRO A 152 -31.26 1.32 -10.42
CA PRO A 152 -32.32 0.43 -9.97
C PRO A 152 -33.00 -0.28 -11.17
N HIS A 153 -33.64 -1.42 -10.90
CA HIS A 153 -34.44 -2.10 -11.92
C HIS A 153 -35.56 -1.18 -12.47
N GLY A 154 -35.70 -1.15 -13.80
CA GLY A 154 -36.65 -0.26 -14.49
C GLY A 154 -36.14 1.17 -14.69
N PHE A 155 -34.89 1.45 -14.32
CA PHE A 155 -34.24 2.74 -14.56
C PHE A 155 -33.04 2.55 -15.49
N GLU A 156 -32.78 3.55 -16.32
CA GLU A 156 -31.64 3.60 -17.23
C GLU A 156 -30.90 4.94 -17.10
N GLY A 157 -29.71 5.04 -17.70
CA GLY A 157 -28.86 6.22 -17.61
C GLY A 157 -27.40 5.89 -17.30
N ASP A 158 -26.66 6.91 -16.87
CA ASP A 158 -25.27 6.77 -16.44
C ASP A 158 -25.23 6.85 -14.90
N PRO A 159 -25.05 5.72 -14.20
CA PRO A 159 -25.13 5.67 -12.74
C PRO A 159 -23.98 6.39 -12.04
N VAL A 160 -22.94 6.85 -12.76
CA VAL A 160 -21.77 7.53 -12.17
C VAL A 160 -21.92 9.05 -12.23
N VAL A 161 -22.27 9.60 -13.39
CA VAL A 161 -22.26 11.06 -13.59
C VAL A 161 -23.67 11.63 -13.75
N SER A 162 -24.42 11.11 -14.72
CA SER A 162 -25.71 11.73 -15.10
C SER A 162 -26.88 11.29 -14.22
N GLY A 163 -26.72 10.18 -13.50
CA GLY A 163 -27.77 9.56 -12.70
C GLY A 163 -28.68 8.65 -13.50
N CYS A 164 -29.68 8.12 -12.78
CA CYS A 164 -30.63 7.16 -13.29
C CYS A 164 -32.02 7.80 -13.42
N PHE A 165 -32.69 7.53 -14.52
CA PHE A 165 -34.04 7.98 -14.82
C PHE A 165 -34.92 6.80 -15.23
N ASP A 166 -36.22 7.00 -15.10
CA ASP A 166 -37.24 6.00 -15.42
C ASP A 166 -37.10 5.56 -16.89
N ALA A 167 -36.95 4.26 -17.12
CA ALA A 167 -36.90 3.73 -18.48
C ALA A 167 -38.30 3.83 -19.10
N ASP A 168 -38.40 4.30 -20.34
CA ASP A 168 -39.68 4.32 -21.04
C ASP A 168 -39.92 3.00 -21.77
N GLU A 169 -40.51 2.02 -21.08
CA GLU A 169 -40.79 0.73 -21.72
C GLU A 169 -41.86 0.85 -22.80
N CYS A 170 -42.72 1.88 -22.76
CA CYS A 170 -43.75 2.13 -23.77
C CYS A 170 -43.17 2.48 -25.14
N SER A 171 -41.93 2.96 -25.21
CA SER A 171 -41.22 3.22 -26.48
C SER A 171 -40.97 1.95 -27.31
N ARG A 172 -41.16 0.75 -26.75
CA ARG A 172 -41.00 -0.54 -27.45
C ARG A 172 -42.32 -1.25 -27.74
N ASP A 173 -43.44 -0.55 -27.60
CA ASP A 173 -44.80 -1.08 -27.79
C ASP A 173 -45.02 -2.44 -27.06
N PRO A 174 -44.81 -2.52 -25.73
CA PRO A 174 -44.84 -3.81 -25.01
C PRO A 174 -46.26 -4.33 -24.79
N CYS A 175 -47.29 -3.49 -24.96
CA CYS A 175 -48.68 -3.84 -24.70
C CYS A 175 -49.34 -4.61 -25.85
N GLY A 176 -50.43 -5.30 -25.51
CA GLY A 176 -51.24 -6.05 -26.45
C GLY A 176 -51.96 -5.18 -27.49
N ARG A 177 -52.49 -5.81 -28.54
CA ARG A 177 -53.18 -5.08 -29.61
C ARG A 177 -54.37 -4.27 -29.07
N ASN A 178 -54.44 -2.99 -29.43
CA ASN A 178 -55.45 -2.01 -28.99
C ASN A 178 -55.42 -1.67 -27.49
N ALA A 179 -54.36 -2.00 -26.75
CA ALA A 179 -54.16 -1.54 -25.39
C ALA A 179 -53.41 -0.19 -25.36
N LEU A 180 -53.63 0.61 -24.32
CA LEU A 180 -52.90 1.84 -24.02
C LEU A 180 -51.72 1.49 -23.10
N CYS A 181 -50.53 1.96 -23.46
CA CYS A 181 -49.35 1.85 -22.60
C CYS A 181 -49.18 3.12 -21.76
N ASN A 182 -48.96 2.96 -20.46
CA ASN A 182 -48.66 4.02 -19.51
C ASN A 182 -47.30 3.73 -18.85
N ASN A 183 -46.32 4.62 -19.04
CA ASN A 183 -45.05 4.52 -18.34
C ASN A 183 -45.24 4.90 -16.86
N VAL A 184 -44.68 4.12 -15.95
CA VAL A 184 -44.73 4.37 -14.51
C VAL A 184 -43.34 4.20 -13.91
N PRO A 185 -42.98 4.88 -12.81
CA PRO A 185 -41.64 4.74 -12.23
C PRO A 185 -41.23 3.28 -11.99
N GLY A 186 -40.19 2.82 -12.69
CA GLY A 186 -39.61 1.48 -12.66
C GLY A 186 -40.37 0.41 -13.45
N SER A 187 -41.42 0.75 -14.21
CA SER A 187 -42.19 -0.20 -15.00
C SER A 187 -43.16 0.45 -16.01
N PHE A 188 -44.04 -0.37 -16.58
CA PHE A 188 -45.14 0.10 -17.41
C PHE A 188 -46.43 -0.61 -17.03
N ARG A 189 -47.55 0.02 -17.37
CA ARG A 189 -48.89 -0.55 -17.21
C ARG A 189 -49.64 -0.49 -18.53
N CYS A 190 -50.23 -1.62 -18.91
CA CYS A 190 -51.14 -1.68 -20.05
C CYS A 190 -52.58 -1.62 -19.56
N ASP A 191 -53.40 -0.78 -20.19
CA ASP A 191 -54.82 -0.63 -19.89
C ASP A 191 -55.67 -0.73 -21.15
N CYS A 192 -56.83 -1.37 -21.05
CA CYS A 192 -57.82 -1.31 -22.14
C CYS A 192 -58.48 0.08 -22.16
N PRO A 193 -58.59 0.74 -23.34
CA PRO A 193 -59.32 1.99 -23.48
C PRO A 193 -60.75 1.91 -22.92
N PRO A 194 -61.35 3.03 -22.48
CA PRO A 194 -62.75 3.06 -22.06
C PRO A 194 -63.69 2.46 -23.13
N GLY A 195 -64.60 1.58 -22.72
CA GLY A 195 -65.50 0.88 -23.65
C GLY A 195 -64.89 -0.35 -24.33
N SER A 196 -63.72 -0.84 -23.87
CA SER A 196 -63.13 -2.10 -24.31
C SER A 196 -62.84 -3.06 -23.16
N ILE A 197 -62.88 -4.35 -23.44
CA ILE A 197 -62.57 -5.45 -22.50
C ILE A 197 -61.55 -6.39 -23.11
N GLY A 198 -60.80 -7.12 -22.28
CA GLY A 198 -59.78 -8.06 -22.71
C GLY A 198 -58.61 -8.12 -21.76
N ASP A 199 -57.50 -8.71 -22.20
CA ASP A 199 -56.21 -8.69 -21.51
C ASP A 199 -55.33 -7.61 -22.15
N PRO A 200 -55.03 -6.49 -21.44
CA PRO A 200 -54.21 -5.41 -21.96
C PRO A 200 -52.80 -5.84 -22.42
N MET A 201 -52.29 -6.99 -21.97
CA MET A 201 -50.98 -7.51 -22.38
C MET A 201 -51.03 -8.32 -23.68
N HIS A 202 -52.22 -8.78 -24.11
CA HIS A 202 -52.40 -9.58 -25.32
C HIS A 202 -53.28 -8.88 -26.36
N SER A 203 -54.51 -8.51 -25.99
CA SER A 203 -55.43 -7.75 -26.86
C SER A 203 -56.65 -7.22 -26.10
N CYS A 204 -57.06 -5.99 -26.45
CA CYS A 204 -58.34 -5.40 -26.05
C CYS A 204 -59.32 -5.40 -27.23
N THR A 205 -60.58 -5.72 -26.95
CA THR A 205 -61.70 -5.68 -27.90
C THR A 205 -62.73 -4.67 -27.43
N VAL A 206 -63.15 -3.79 -28.33
CA VAL A 206 -64.26 -2.87 -28.06
C VAL A 206 -65.48 -3.69 -27.68
N ILE A 207 -66.17 -3.30 -26.61
CA ILE A 207 -67.48 -3.85 -26.28
C ILE A 207 -68.39 -3.46 -27.45
N GLY A 208 -68.61 -4.40 -28.38
CA GLY A 208 -69.67 -4.23 -29.35
C GLY A 208 -70.98 -4.12 -28.59
N CYS A 209 -71.77 -3.06 -28.84
CA CYS A 209 -73.13 -2.91 -28.33
C CYS A 209 -73.87 -4.24 -28.58
N VAL A 210 -74.12 -5.03 -27.52
CA VAL A 210 -74.79 -6.33 -27.65
C VAL A 210 -76.28 -6.09 -27.92
N GLU A 211 -76.82 -4.98 -27.43
CA GLU A 211 -78.15 -4.49 -27.77
C GLU A 211 -78.16 -2.99 -28.09
N HIS A 212 -79.17 -2.57 -28.86
CA HIS A 212 -79.23 -1.31 -29.61
C HIS A 212 -79.55 -0.06 -28.75
N GLU A 213 -79.40 -0.12 -27.42
CA GLU A 213 -79.83 0.97 -26.52
C GLU A 213 -78.69 1.74 -25.84
N ASP A 214 -77.45 1.25 -25.86
CA ASP A 214 -76.31 1.92 -25.20
C ASP A 214 -75.39 2.72 -26.15
N CYS A 215 -75.70 2.73 -27.44
CA CYS A 215 -74.95 3.51 -28.42
C CYS A 215 -75.57 4.92 -28.53
N SER A 216 -75.25 5.83 -27.60
CA SER A 216 -75.70 7.23 -27.64
C SER A 216 -74.97 8.03 -28.73
N HIS A 217 -75.78 8.68 -29.58
CA HIS A 217 -75.49 9.58 -30.71
C HIS A 217 -74.15 10.32 -30.77
#